data_AF-A0A934SJY5-F1
#
_entry.id   AF-A0A934SJY5-F1
#
_cell.length_a   1.000
_cell.length_b   1.000
_cell.length_c   1.000
_cell.angle_alpha   90.00
_cell.angle_beta   90.00
_cell.angle_gamma   90.00
#
_symmetry.space_group_name_H-M   'P 1'
#
loop_
_entity.id
_entity.type
_entity.pdbx_description
1 polymer ?
#
loop_
_entity_poly.entity_id
_entity_poly.type
_entity_poly.pdbx_seq_one_letter_code
_entity_poly.pdbx_strand_id
1 'polypeptide(L)' 'MKNKLTDLNNHLFAQLERLSDEGLSSEQIEQEAKRADAIVSISDQIMRNADLSLRACKLVADHGDRFLNHLPMLGKPE' A
#
# COMPACT_ATOMS: atom_id res chain seq x y z
N MET A 1 13.83 -7.69 -0.93
CA MET A 1 12.42 -7.69 -0.49
C MET A 1 11.67 -6.63 -1.30
N LYS A 2 10.59 -7.01 -2.01
CA LYS A 2 9.77 -6.10 -2.83
C LYS A 2 8.69 -5.45 -1.97
N ASN A 3 9.09 -4.56 -1.07
CA ASN A 3 8.22 -4.03 -0.02
C ASN A 3 8.02 -2.52 -0.15
N LYS A 4 8.14 -1.96 -1.36
CA LYS A 4 7.98 -0.52 -1.61
C LYS A 4 6.58 -0.21 -2.14
N LEU A 5 6.13 1.03 -1.92
CA LEU A 5 4.88 1.54 -2.52
C LEU A 5 4.90 1.49 -4.05
N THR A 6 6.08 1.65 -4.67
CA THR A 6 6.24 1.49 -6.12
C THR A 6 5.96 0.07 -6.58
N ASP A 7 6.31 -0.94 -5.77
CA ASP A 7 6.03 -2.34 -6.09
C ASP A 7 4.52 -2.62 -6.01
N LEU A 8 3.85 -2.04 -5.01
CA LEU A 8 2.38 -2.12 -4.88
C LEU A 8 1.68 -1.57 -6.13
N ASN A 9 2.11 -0.40 -6.60
CA ASN A 9 1.56 0.23 -7.79
C ASN A 9 1.75 -0.64 -9.04
N ASN A 10 2.93 -1.24 -9.22
CA ASN A 10 3.18 -2.18 -10.30
C ASN A 10 2.25 -3.41 -10.24
N HIS A 11 1.99 -3.95 -9.04
CA HIS A 11 1.08 -5.08 -8.87
C HIS A 11 -0.37 -4.73 -9.22
N LEU A 12 -0.82 -3.52 -8.88
CA LEU A 12 -2.16 -3.03 -9.23
C LEU A 12 -2.32 -2.88 -10.74
N PHE A 13 -1.33 -2.29 -11.44
CA PHE A 13 -1.37 -2.18 -12.89
C PHE A 13 -1.33 -3.56 -13.58
N ALA A 14 -0.49 -4.48 -13.09
CA ALA A 14 -0.49 -5.84 -13.63
C ALA A 14 -1.83 -6.58 -13.42
N GLN A 15 -2.57 -6.26 -12.35
CA GLN A 15 -3.92 -6.81 -12.15
C GLN A 15 -4.93 -6.20 -13.13
N LEU A 16 -4.80 -4.91 -13.43
CA LEU A 16 -5.62 -4.23 -14.42
C LEU A 16 -5.41 -4.81 -15.83
N GLU A 17 -4.17 -5.08 -16.20
CA GLU A 17 -3.82 -5.74 -17.48
C GLU A 17 -4.42 -7.14 -17.56
N ARG A 18 -4.29 -7.96 -16.50
CA ARG A 18 -4.90 -9.30 -16.45
C ARG A 18 -6.41 -9.27 -16.62
N LEU A 19 -7.10 -8.34 -15.96
CA LEU A 19 -8.56 -8.20 -16.06
C LEU A 19 -9.02 -7.72 -17.44
N SER A 20 -8.13 -7.09 -18.21
CA SER A 20 -8.43 -6.55 -19.54
C SER A 20 -8.14 -7.56 -20.67
N ASP A 21 -7.69 -8.77 -20.35
CA ASP A 21 -7.45 -9.82 -21.33
C ASP A 21 -8.77 -10.33 -21.94
N GLU A 22 -8.96 -10.09 -23.22
CA GLU A 22 -10.17 -10.46 -23.98
C GLU A 22 -10.32 -11.99 -24.15
N GLY A 23 -9.26 -12.76 -23.90
CA GLY A 23 -9.26 -14.22 -24.00
C GLY A 23 -9.81 -14.95 -22.78
N LEU A 24 -10.19 -14.24 -21.71
CA LEU A 24 -10.63 -14.87 -20.47
C LEU A 24 -12.03 -15.49 -20.59
N SER A 25 -12.17 -16.71 -20.07
CA SER A 25 -13.48 -17.31 -19.84
C SER A 25 -14.19 -16.64 -18.67
N SER A 26 -15.52 -16.81 -18.58
CA SER A 26 -16.30 -16.25 -17.47
C SER A 26 -15.82 -16.70 -16.09
N GLU A 27 -15.37 -17.95 -15.96
CA GLU A 27 -14.82 -18.47 -14.70
C GLU A 27 -13.47 -17.80 -14.36
N GLN A 28 -12.62 -17.57 -15.35
CA GLN A 28 -11.35 -16.87 -15.15
C GLN A 28 -11.56 -15.41 -14.78
N ILE A 29 -12.54 -14.73 -15.39
CA ILE A 29 -12.93 -13.36 -15.02
C ILE A 29 -13.35 -13.32 -13.55
N GLU A 30 -14.17 -14.28 -13.10
CA GLU A 30 -14.60 -14.32 -11.69
C GLU A 30 -13.42 -14.55 -10.73
N GLN A 31 -12.48 -15.42 -11.10
CA GLN A 31 -11.27 -15.67 -10.31
C GLN A 31 -10.37 -14.43 -10.25
N GLU A 32 -10.16 -13.74 -11.37
CA GLU A 32 -9.35 -12.52 -11.40
C GLU A 32 -10.03 -11.34 -10.72
N ALA A 33 -11.36 -11.26 -10.72
CA ALA A 33 -12.10 -10.29 -9.92
C ALA A 33 -11.87 -10.51 -8.42
N LYS A 34 -12.02 -11.75 -7.94
CA LYS A 34 -11.73 -12.11 -6.54
C LYS A 34 -10.28 -11.81 -6.16
N ARG A 35 -9.33 -12.09 -7.07
CA ARG A 35 -7.91 -11.75 -6.88
C ARG A 35 -7.71 -10.24 -6.77
N ALA A 36 -8.34 -9.46 -7.65
CA ALA A 36 -8.26 -8.01 -7.64
C ALA A 36 -8.79 -7.42 -6.34
N ASP A 37 -9.93 -7.90 -5.84
CA ASP A 37 -10.50 -7.47 -4.56
C ASP A 37 -9.53 -7.72 -3.40
N ALA A 38 -8.90 -8.90 -3.37
CA ALA A 38 -7.90 -9.23 -2.35
C ALA A 38 -6.68 -8.30 -2.43
N ILE A 39 -6.19 -8.00 -3.64
CA ILE A 39 -5.08 -7.07 -3.85
C ILE A 39 -5.45 -5.66 -3.38
N VAL A 40 -6.65 -5.17 -3.72
CA VAL A 40 -7.12 -3.84 -3.28
C VAL A 40 -7.19 -3.77 -1.76
N SER A 41 -7.76 -4.79 -1.11
CA SER A 41 -7.86 -4.85 0.36
C SER A 41 -6.49 -4.76 1.05
N ILE A 42 -5.49 -5.49 0.55
CA ILE A 42 -4.12 -5.44 1.08
C ILE A 42 -3.47 -4.09 0.78
N SER A 43 -3.70 -3.54 -0.43
CA SER A 43 -3.19 -2.23 -0.86
C SER A 43 -3.68 -1.11 0.06
N ASP A 44 -4.94 -1.14 0.44
CA ASP A 44 -5.54 -0.18 1.37
C ASP A 44 -4.86 -0.21 2.75
N GLN A 45 -4.53 -1.40 3.28
CA GLN A 45 -3.81 -1.50 4.55
C GLN A 45 -2.40 -0.92 4.46
N ILE A 46 -1.70 -1.17 3.35
CA ILE A 46 -0.37 -0.60 3.10
C ILE A 46 -0.44 0.93 3.01
N MET A 47 -1.41 1.48 2.28
CA MET A 47 -1.60 2.92 2.17
C MET A 47 -1.96 3.56 3.51
N ARG A 48 -2.82 2.93 4.32
CA ARG A 48 -3.13 3.41 5.69
C ARG A 48 -1.88 3.46 6.58
N ASN A 49 -0.99 2.48 6.47
CA ASN A 49 0.27 2.48 7.20
C ASN A 49 1.22 3.61 6.73
N ALA A 50 1.32 3.82 5.41
CA ALA A 50 2.10 4.91 4.84
C ALA A 50 1.56 6.29 5.26
N ASP A 51 0.24 6.47 5.25
CA ASP A 51 -0.41 7.70 5.69
C ASP A 51 -0.24 7.93 7.20
N LEU A 52 -0.29 6.88 8.03
CA LEU A 52 0.03 6.96 9.45
C LEU A 52 1.47 7.45 9.67
N SER A 53 2.42 6.92 8.88
CA SER A 53 3.82 7.33 8.93
C SER A 53 4.00 8.80 8.52
N LEU A 54 3.31 9.23 7.46
CA LEU A 54 3.32 10.64 7.03
C LEU A 54 2.74 11.57 8.10
N ARG A 55 1.62 11.19 8.74
CA ARG A 55 1.02 11.96 9.83
C ARG A 55 1.96 12.08 11.03
N ALA A 56 2.69 11.03 11.35
CA ALA A 56 3.72 11.09 12.38
C ALA A 56 4.87 12.03 12.02
N CYS A 57 5.36 11.98 10.77
CA CYS A 57 6.36 12.94 10.30
C CYS A 57 5.86 14.39 10.43
N LYS A 58 4.60 14.66 10.05
CA LYS A 58 3.98 15.99 10.19
C LYS A 58 3.88 16.41 11.65
N LEU A 59 3.48 15.51 12.55
CA LEU A 59 3.40 15.82 13.99
C LEU A 59 4.76 16.27 14.55
N VAL A 60 5.85 15.61 14.16
CA VAL A 60 7.21 15.98 14.57
C VAL A 60 7.61 17.32 13.94
N ALA A 61 7.35 17.52 12.64
CA ALA A 61 7.68 18.76 11.95
C ALA A 61 6.96 19.98 12.55
N ASP A 62 5.67 19.83 12.90
CA ASP A 62 4.83 20.93 13.38
C ASP A 62 5.02 21.21 14.87
N HIS A 63 5.29 20.18 15.69
CA HIS A 63 5.31 20.32 17.15
C HIS A 63 6.65 19.98 17.82
N GLY A 64 7.67 19.66 17.02
CA GLY A 64 9.04 19.41 17.42
C GLY A 64 9.34 17.98 17.87
N ASP A 65 10.63 17.69 17.99
CA ASP A 65 11.23 16.37 18.21
C ASP A 65 10.82 15.65 19.51
N ARG A 66 10.16 16.35 20.44
CA ARG A 66 9.63 15.76 21.69
C ARG A 66 8.67 14.58 21.47
N PHE A 67 8.06 14.48 20.29
CA PHE A 67 7.16 13.37 19.94
C PHE A 67 7.89 12.15 19.34
N LEU A 68 9.17 12.25 18.98
CA LEU A 68 9.93 11.14 18.39
C LEU A 68 9.94 9.90 19.29
N ASN A 69 10.08 10.09 20.61
CA ASN A 69 10.05 8.98 21.58
C ASN A 69 8.70 8.24 21.63
N HIS A 70 7.62 8.87 21.16
CA HIS A 70 6.29 8.28 21.07
C HIS A 70 5.95 7.76 19.67
N LEU A 71 6.86 7.92 18.70
CA LEU A 71 6.67 7.51 17.30
C LEU A 71 7.75 6.49 16.91
N PRO A 72 7.71 5.26 17.46
CA PRO A 72 8.75 4.26 17.26
C PRO A 72 8.94 3.87 15.78
N MET A 73 7.92 4.08 14.95
CA MET A 73 7.96 3.82 13.51
C MET A 73 8.82 4.81 12.70
N LEU A 74 9.20 5.96 13.26
CA LEU A 74 10.07 6.93 12.58
C LEU A 74 11.57 6.69 12.84
N GLY A 75 11.91 5.76 13.75
CA GLY A 75 13.27 5.56 14.21
C GLY A 75 13.77 6.73 15.09
N LYS A 76 14.75 6.47 15.96
CA LYS A 76 15.52 7.57 16.54
C LYS A 76 16.46 8.12 15.46
N PRO A 77 16.66 9.44 15.36
CA PRO A 77 17.83 9.95 14.65
C PRO A 77 19.07 9.38 15.35
N GLU A 78 19.93 8.68 14.61
CA GLU A 78 21.30 8.36 15.07
C GLU A 78 22.17 9.62 15.09
#